data_AF-Q1QJH5-F1
#
_entry.id   AF-Q1QJH5-F1
#
_cell.length_a   1.000
_cell.length_b   1.000
_cell.length_c   1.000
_cell.angle_alpha   90.00
_cell.angle_beta   90.00
_cell.angle_gamma   90.00
#
_symmetry.space_group_name_H-M   'P 1'
#
loop_
_entity.id
_entity.type
_entity.pdbx_description
1 polymer ?
#
loop_
_entity_poly.entity_id
_entity_poly.type
_entity_poly.pdbx_seq_one_letter_code
_entity_poly.pdbx_strand_id
1 'polypeptide(L)'
;MNGVTFSSKCYIVVCAGCDSFFESERSNQLTCSPACRVKAHRNAAITRLRVFADALDVSVAAMQQAEAIRRLRSDLANRVLNRSIEFNDAMHLVVVEYRKQLFAAVIGSC
;
A
#
# COMPACT_ATOMS: atom_id res chain seq x y z
N MET A 1 27.32 5.73 -15.82
CA MET A 1 26.21 4.91 -16.35
C MET A 1 25.06 5.00 -15.36
N ASN A 2 24.21 6.03 -15.49
CA ASN A 2 23.09 6.23 -14.56
C ASN A 2 21.86 5.53 -15.15
N GLY A 3 21.66 4.28 -14.76
CA GLY A 3 20.45 3.52 -15.07
C GLY A 3 19.28 4.13 -14.29
N VAL A 4 18.68 5.18 -14.84
CA VAL A 4 17.41 5.71 -14.34
C VAL A 4 16.34 4.73 -14.80
N THR A 5 16.05 3.72 -13.99
CA THR A 5 14.84 2.92 -14.16
C THR A 5 13.65 3.84 -13.92
N PHE A 6 13.09 4.36 -15.01
CA PHE A 6 11.74 4.93 -15.06
C PHE A 6 10.73 3.82 -14.74
N SER A 7 10.71 3.37 -13.49
CA SER A 7 9.58 2.64 -12.96
C SER A 7 8.60 3.70 -12.49
N SER A 8 7.49 3.88 -13.20
CA SER A 8 6.37 4.70 -12.72
C SER A 8 6.13 4.35 -11.25
N LYS A 9 6.28 5.34 -10.35
CA LYS A 9 6.16 5.12 -8.90
C LYS A 9 4.75 4.59 -8.60
N CYS A 10 4.64 3.27 -8.50
CA CYS A 10 3.42 2.59 -8.16
C CYS A 10 3.52 2.11 -6.71
N TYR A 11 2.49 2.40 -5.93
CA TYR A 11 2.36 2.02 -4.54
C TYR A 11 1.20 1.04 -4.41
N ILE A 12 1.39 0.00 -3.60
CA ILE A 12 0.26 -0.81 -3.14
C ILE A 12 -0.22 -0.23 -1.82
N VAL A 13 -1.50 0.12 -1.77
CA VAL A 13 -2.11 0.76 -0.61
C VAL A 13 -3.33 -0.04 -0.18
N VAL A 14 -3.54 -0.18 1.13
CA VAL A 14 -4.80 -0.69 1.67
C VAL A 14 -5.86 0.42 1.64
N CYS A 15 -6.99 0.16 1.00
CA CYS A 15 -8.07 1.13 0.84
C CYS A 15 -8.78 1.40 2.16
N ALA A 16 -8.82 2.65 2.62
CA ALA A 16 -9.51 3.04 3.84
C ALA A 16 -11.04 2.82 3.81
N GLY A 17 -11.63 2.62 2.62
CA GLY A 17 -13.08 2.43 2.46
C GLY A 17 -13.53 0.96 2.39
N CYS A 18 -12.77 0.10 1.71
CA CYS A 18 -13.13 -1.30 1.49
C CYS A 18 -12.11 -2.31 2.06
N ASP A 19 -11.00 -1.84 2.63
CA ASP A 19 -9.92 -2.66 3.19
C ASP A 19 -9.22 -3.59 2.17
N SER A 20 -9.47 -3.38 0.88
CA SER A 20 -8.81 -4.10 -0.22
C SER A 20 -7.53 -3.40 -0.67
N PHE A 21 -6.59 -4.17 -1.23
CA PHE A 21 -5.39 -3.62 -1.88
C PHE A 21 -5.75 -2.98 -3.22
N PHE A 22 -5.05 -1.91 -3.56
CA PHE A 22 -5.10 -1.31 -4.90
C PHE A 22 -3.76 -0.68 -5.28
N GLU A 23 -3.50 -0.62 -6.59
CA GLU A 23 -2.37 0.13 -7.15
C GLU A 23 -2.70 1.64 -7.16
N SER A 24 -1.74 2.45 -6.73
CA SER A 24 -1.81 3.90 -6.85
C SER A 24 -0.54 4.46 -7.44
N GLU A 25 -0.69 5.43 -8.34
CA GLU A 25 0.41 6.26 -8.85
C GLU A 25 0.77 7.41 -7.90
N ARG A 26 -0.06 7.65 -6.88
CA ARG A 26 0.10 8.75 -5.93
C ARG A 26 0.39 8.19 -4.55
N SER A 27 1.48 8.65 -3.96
CA SER A 27 1.90 8.19 -2.62
C SER A 27 0.88 8.49 -1.53
N ASN A 28 -0.05 9.43 -1.74
CA ASN A 28 -1.01 9.90 -0.74
C ASN A 28 -2.47 9.46 -1.02
N GLN A 29 -2.71 8.62 -2.02
CA GLN A 29 -4.07 8.14 -2.30
C GLN A 29 -4.47 7.06 -1.28
N LEU A 30 -5.57 7.29 -0.56
CA LEU A 30 -6.02 6.39 0.52
C LEU A 30 -7.23 5.51 0.13
N THR A 31 -7.83 5.76 -1.04
CA THR A 31 -9.04 5.09 -1.48
C THR A 31 -8.93 4.67 -2.94
N CYS A 32 -9.37 3.45 -3.25
CA CYS A 32 -9.34 2.89 -4.59
C CYS A 32 -10.36 3.52 -5.56
N SER A 33 -11.44 4.10 -5.06
CA SER A 33 -12.50 4.67 -5.88
C SER A 33 -13.26 5.82 -5.19
N PRO A 34 -13.99 6.67 -5.95
CA PRO A 34 -14.86 7.70 -5.37
C PRO A 34 -15.91 7.13 -4.40
N ALA A 35 -16.47 5.97 -4.70
CA ALA A 35 -17.42 5.30 -3.81
C ALA A 35 -16.78 4.93 -2.47
N CYS A 36 -15.54 4.41 -2.49
CA CYS A 36 -14.78 4.13 -1.27
C CYS A 36 -14.40 5.41 -0.51
N ARG A 37 -14.13 6.52 -1.21
CA ARG A 37 -13.90 7.82 -0.58
C ARG A 37 -15.13 8.29 0.20
N VAL A 38 -16.32 8.21 -0.40
CA VAL A 38 -17.59 8.56 0.28
C VAL A 38 -17.83 7.63 1.48
N LYS A 39 -17.61 6.33 1.31
CA LYS A 39 -17.74 5.34 2.40
C LYS A 39 -16.79 5.65 3.56
N ALA A 40 -15.52 5.92 3.25
CA ALA A 40 -14.48 6.23 4.23
C ALA A 40 -14.73 7.56 4.97
N HIS A 41 -15.40 8.51 4.32
CA HIS A 41 -15.87 9.74 4.95
C HIS A 41 -17.05 9.47 5.90
N ARG A 42 -18.08 8.75 5.45
CA ARG A 42 -19.28 8.44 6.24
C ARG A 42 -18.98 7.63 7.50
N ASN A 43 -18.05 6.69 7.42
CA ASN A 43 -17.66 5.85 8.55
C ASN A 43 -16.49 6.44 9.36
N ALA A 44 -16.01 7.66 9.03
CA ALA A 44 -14.86 8.33 9.66
C ALA A 44 -13.55 7.51 9.67
N ALA A 45 -13.36 6.58 8.73
CA ALA A 45 -12.16 5.73 8.67
C ALA A 45 -10.88 6.55 8.50
N ILE A 46 -10.87 7.53 7.59
CA ILE A 46 -9.69 8.39 7.36
C ILE A 46 -9.37 9.22 8.60
N THR A 47 -10.39 9.72 9.31
CA THR A 47 -10.19 10.48 10.56
C THR A 47 -9.54 9.61 11.62
N ARG A 48 -10.04 8.38 11.83
CA ARG A 48 -9.42 7.44 12.77
C ARG A 48 -7.97 7.15 12.39
N LEU A 49 -7.71 6.88 11.12
CA LEU A 49 -6.35 6.64 10.64
C LEU A 49 -5.42 7.84 10.87
N ARG A 50 -5.90 9.07 10.70
CA ARG A 50 -5.13 10.28 11.00
C ARG A 50 -4.72 10.36 12.46
N VAL A 51 -5.63 10.08 13.39
CA VAL A 51 -5.30 10.10 14.83
C VAL A 51 -4.14 9.15 15.13
N PHE A 52 -4.15 7.94 14.56
CA PHE A 52 -3.05 6.99 14.74
C PHE A 52 -1.76 7.44 14.04
N ALA A 53 -1.88 8.00 12.84
CA ALA A 53 -0.73 8.47 12.06
C ALA A 53 -0.02 9.64 12.75
N ASP A 54 -0.80 10.59 13.26
CA ASP A 54 -0.31 11.75 14.00
C ASP A 54 0.38 11.32 15.30
N ALA A 55 -0.17 10.33 16.02
CA ALA A 55 0.44 9.78 17.23
C ALA A 55 1.79 9.08 16.99
N LEU A 56 2.03 8.63 15.75
CA LEU A 56 3.24 7.92 15.34
C LEU A 56 4.20 8.80 14.52
N ASP A 57 3.86 10.06 14.29
CA ASP A 57 4.59 11.00 13.41
C ASP A 57 4.86 10.43 12.01
N VAL A 58 3.84 9.79 11.42
CA VAL A 58 3.90 9.22 10.07
C VAL A 58 2.71 9.67 9.24
N SER A 59 2.84 9.60 7.90
CA SER A 59 1.69 9.85 7.04
C SER A 59 0.71 8.66 7.05
N VAL A 60 -0.59 8.95 6.92
CA VAL A 60 -1.62 7.91 6.78
C VAL A 60 -1.33 6.97 5.60
N ALA A 61 -0.76 7.51 4.53
CA ALA A 61 -0.44 6.71 3.37
C ALA A 61 0.73 5.76 3.62
N ALA A 62 1.77 6.21 4.35
CA ALA A 62 2.84 5.33 4.81
C ALA A 62 2.31 4.23 5.73
N MET A 63 1.36 4.52 6.62
CA MET A 63 0.69 3.49 7.43
C MET A 63 -0.04 2.45 6.57
N GLN A 64 -0.83 2.89 5.57
CA GLN A 64 -1.56 1.97 4.70
C GLN A 64 -0.64 1.16 3.78
N GLN A 65 0.52 1.72 3.40
CA GLN A 65 1.58 0.99 2.67
C GLN A 65 2.29 -0.03 3.58
N ALA A 66 2.60 0.34 4.83
CA ALA A 66 3.15 -0.58 5.81
C ALA A 66 2.19 -1.74 6.10
N GLU A 67 0.89 -1.46 6.15
CA GLU A 67 -0.13 -2.50 6.25
C GLU A 67 -0.18 -3.41 5.02
N ALA A 68 0.01 -2.85 3.81
CA ALA A 68 0.16 -3.65 2.60
C ALA A 68 1.38 -4.57 2.66
N ILE A 69 2.54 -4.08 3.11
CA ILE A 69 3.73 -4.90 3.35
C ILE A 69 3.38 -6.02 4.33
N ARG A 70 2.78 -5.70 5.48
CA ARG A 70 2.45 -6.67 6.53
C ARG A 70 1.55 -7.79 6.02
N ARG A 71 0.55 -7.48 5.17
CA ARG A 71 -0.43 -8.47 4.68
C ARG A 71 0.04 -9.25 3.46
N LEU A 72 0.75 -8.62 2.51
CA LEU A 72 1.18 -9.28 1.27
C LEU A 72 2.55 -9.96 1.39
N ARG A 73 3.45 -9.39 2.20
CA ARG A 73 4.86 -9.81 2.34
C ARG A 73 5.34 -9.58 3.76
N SER A 74 4.79 -10.34 4.71
CA SER A 74 5.14 -10.25 6.13
C SER A 74 6.64 -10.51 6.39
N ASP A 75 7.32 -11.25 5.51
CA ASP A 75 8.78 -11.43 5.52
C ASP A 75 9.53 -10.09 5.33
N LEU A 76 9.00 -9.20 4.48
CA LEU A 76 9.58 -7.88 4.25
C LEU A 76 9.35 -6.92 5.42
N ALA A 77 8.25 -7.08 6.18
CA ALA A 77 7.99 -6.24 7.35
C ALA A 77 9.14 -6.36 8.37
N ASN A 78 9.58 -7.58 8.67
CA ASN A 78 10.72 -7.81 9.57
C ASN A 78 12.02 -7.23 9.01
N ARG A 79 12.21 -7.29 7.69
CA ARG A 79 13.39 -6.76 7.00
C ARG A 79 13.43 -5.23 6.97
N VAL A 80 12.27 -4.59 6.90
CA VAL A 80 12.16 -3.13 7.03
C VAL A 80 12.46 -2.72 8.47
N LEU A 81 11.89 -3.42 9.46
CA LEU A 81 12.10 -3.12 10.88
C LEU A 81 13.56 -3.26 11.31
N ASN A 82 14.27 -4.27 10.82
CA ASN A 82 15.69 -4.47 11.14
C ASN A 82 16.65 -3.67 10.22
N ARG A 83 16.11 -2.79 9.35
CA ARG A 83 16.86 -1.96 8.40
C ARG A 83 17.74 -2.75 7.42
N SER A 84 17.36 -4.00 7.10
CA SER A 84 18.01 -4.80 6.05
C SER A 84 17.49 -4.50 4.65
N ILE A 85 16.38 -3.77 4.53
CA ILE A 85 15.85 -3.22 3.29
C ILE A 85 15.20 -1.87 3.57
N GLU A 86 15.36 -0.92 2.66
CA GLU A 86 14.67 0.36 2.72
C GLU A 86 13.17 0.17 2.44
N PHE A 87 12.34 1.03 3.04
CA PHE A 87 10.89 0.96 2.90
C PHE A 87 10.43 1.01 1.44
N ASN A 88 11.03 1.89 0.64
CA ASN A 88 10.69 2.04 -0.78
C ASN A 88 11.06 0.80 -1.61
N ASP A 89 12.19 0.16 -1.31
CA ASP A 89 12.61 -1.07 -1.98
C ASP A 89 11.70 -2.24 -1.63
N ALA A 90 11.27 -2.32 -0.36
CA ALA A 90 10.26 -3.29 0.06
C ALA A 90 8.94 -3.08 -0.71
N MET A 91 8.51 -1.82 -0.90
CA MET A 91 7.30 -1.51 -1.66
C MET A 91 7.38 -1.98 -3.12
N HIS A 92 8.53 -1.87 -3.78
CA HIS A 92 8.70 -2.42 -5.13
C HIS A 92 8.48 -3.94 -5.18
N LEU A 93 8.94 -4.67 -4.17
CA LEU A 93 8.72 -6.12 -4.06
C LEU A 93 7.26 -6.46 -3.75
N VAL A 94 6.55 -5.61 -2.99
CA VAL A 94 5.11 -5.75 -2.74
C VAL A 94 4.30 -5.56 -4.02
N VAL A 95 4.65 -4.58 -4.87
CA VAL A 95 3.99 -4.39 -6.17
C VAL A 95 4.12 -5.64 -7.04
N VAL A 96 5.32 -6.23 -7.11
CA VAL A 96 5.55 -7.47 -7.85
C VAL A 96 4.67 -8.60 -7.32
N GLU A 97 4.59 -8.76 -6.00
CA GLU A 97 3.77 -9.80 -5.38
C GLU A 97 2.27 -9.60 -5.63
N TYR A 98 1.78 -8.38 -5.45
CA TYR A 98 0.38 -8.04 -5.70
C TYR A 98 -0.04 -8.37 -7.15
N ARG A 99 0.81 -8.02 -8.12
CA ARG A 99 0.57 -8.33 -9.53
C ARG A 99 0.56 -9.82 -9.79
N LYS A 100 1.47 -10.59 -9.20
CA LYS A 100 1.45 -12.07 -9.31
C LYS A 100 0.14 -12.65 -8.80
N GLN A 101 -0.37 -12.18 -7.66
CA GLN A 101 -1.65 -12.62 -7.12
C GLN A 101 -2.81 -12.25 -8.04
N LEU A 102 -2.83 -11.04 -8.60
CA LEU A 102 -3.81 -10.64 -9.59
C LEU A 102 -3.77 -11.53 -10.84
N PHE A 103 -2.58 -11.77 -11.40
CA PHE A 103 -2.43 -12.66 -12.56
C PHE A 103 -2.91 -14.09 -12.26
N ALA A 104 -2.56 -14.63 -11.09
CA ALA A 104 -3.02 -15.94 -10.66
C ALA A 104 -4.55 -16.00 -10.49
N ALA A 105 -5.17 -14.94 -9.95
CA ALA A 105 -6.63 -14.86 -9.81
C ALA A 105 -7.34 -14.79 -11.17
N VAL A 106 -6.77 -14.07 -12.14
CA VAL A 106 -7.36 -13.93 -13.49
C VAL A 106 -7.24 -15.23 -14.30
N ILE A 107 -6.07 -15.89 -14.25
CA ILE A 107 -5.80 -17.10 -15.04
C ILE A 107 -6.35 -18.37 -14.36
N GLY A 108 -6.32 -18.44 -13.03
CA GLY A 108 -6.85 -19.58 -12.26
C GLY A 108 -8.39 -19.63 -12.16
N SER A 109 -9.09 -18.67 -12.78
CA SER A 109 -10.55 -18.63 -12.88
C SER A 109 -11.08 -19.19 -14.22
N CYS A 110 -10.23 -19.85 -15.01
CA CYS A 110 -10.59 -20.58 -16.24
C CYS A 110 -10.67 -22.09 -16.00
#